data_AF-A0A7V9EZ44-F1
#
_entry.id   AF-A0A7V9EZ44-F1
#
_cell.length_a   1.000
_cell.length_b   1.000
_cell.length_c   1.000
_cell.angle_alpha   90.00
_cell.angle_beta   90.00
_cell.angle_gamma   90.00
#
_symmetry.space_group_name_H-M   'P 1'
#
loop_
_entity.id
_entity.type
_entity.pdbx_description
1 polymer ?
#
loop_
_entity_poly.entity_id
_entity_poly.type
_entity_poly.pdbx_seq_one_letter_code
_entity_poly.pdbx_strand_id
1 'polypeptide(L)'
;MPGSQRRSLTSPSVLLAIVLLLTACNSSEDEGGTIGGGAIDSTSSTAAESVETTTTTALETTTTAAPTIEEEVLAAYLSYWQAVDVAFSPPQAQPDLPALRQYATGEVIDIVAAVQLALDEDYVYRIPDGGQYVHRAEVLSVDGDTATVRDCSIDDTIQEVASSGEVIDDAVSTRLHIAMLVLEDGQWKVSVLNQETTWEGVAGCAADS
;
A
#
# COMPACT_ATOMS: atom_id res chain seq x y z
N MET A 1 5.85 -50.14 -21.72
CA MET A 1 5.02 -49.92 -22.92
C MET A 1 4.00 -48.84 -22.58
N PRO A 2 4.01 -47.69 -23.27
CA PRO A 2 3.20 -46.53 -22.92
C PRO A 2 1.80 -46.63 -23.54
N GLY A 3 0.77 -46.37 -22.73
CA GLY A 3 -0.63 -46.27 -23.17
C GLY A 3 -1.06 -44.82 -23.23
N SER A 4 -0.79 -44.15 -24.36
CA SER A 4 -1.28 -42.82 -24.66
C SER A 4 -2.78 -42.86 -25.01
N GLN A 5 -3.65 -42.31 -24.17
CA GLN A 5 -5.00 -41.92 -24.59
C GLN A 5 -5.05 -40.43 -24.89
N ARG A 6 -5.01 -40.12 -26.19
CA ARG A 6 -5.52 -38.87 -26.74
C ARG A 6 -7.03 -39.02 -26.89
N ARG A 7 -7.81 -38.11 -26.31
CA ARG A 7 -9.17 -37.82 -26.77
C ARG A 7 -9.30 -36.33 -27.02
N SER A 8 -9.76 -36.06 -28.23
CA SER A 8 -9.83 -34.78 -28.91
C SER A 8 -11.21 -34.14 -28.79
N LEU A 9 -11.21 -32.80 -28.83
CA LEU A 9 -12.19 -31.89 -29.45
C LEU A 9 -13.64 -31.91 -28.92
N THR A 10 -14.12 -30.75 -28.46
CA THR A 10 -15.04 -29.86 -29.22
C THR A 10 -15.44 -28.62 -28.38
N SER A 11 -15.30 -27.44 -28.99
CA SER A 11 -15.90 -26.14 -28.61
C SER A 11 -17.42 -26.14 -28.94
N PRO A 12 -18.29 -25.26 -28.39
CA PRO A 12 -18.42 -23.91 -28.96
C PRO A 12 -18.85 -22.76 -28.01
N SER A 13 -18.58 -21.56 -28.54
CA SER A 13 -19.04 -20.19 -28.25
C SER A 13 -20.45 -19.99 -27.69
N VAL A 14 -20.60 -18.97 -26.82
CA VAL A 14 -21.87 -18.23 -26.63
C VAL A 14 -21.58 -16.71 -26.64
N LEU A 15 -22.42 -16.00 -27.39
CA LEU A 15 -22.37 -14.58 -27.76
C LEU A 15 -22.87 -13.62 -26.66
N LEU A 16 -22.14 -12.51 -26.51
CA LEU A 16 -22.55 -11.10 -26.66
C LEU A 16 -24.00 -10.67 -26.29
N ALA A 17 -24.15 -9.77 -25.31
CA ALA A 17 -25.08 -8.63 -25.37
C ALA A 17 -24.69 -7.52 -24.37
N ILE A 18 -24.13 -6.43 -24.89
CA ILE A 18 -23.85 -5.15 -24.22
C ILE A 18 -25.09 -4.26 -24.38
N VAL A 19 -25.60 -3.68 -23.29
CA VAL A 19 -26.56 -2.57 -23.33
C VAL A 19 -26.03 -1.42 -22.48
N LEU A 20 -25.55 -0.39 -23.18
CA LEU A 20 -25.21 0.94 -22.66
C LEU A 20 -26.48 1.81 -22.60
N LEU A 21 -26.73 2.44 -21.45
CA LEU A 21 -27.62 3.60 -21.34
C LEU A 21 -26.91 4.74 -20.61
N LEU A 22 -26.64 5.79 -21.38
CA LEU A 22 -26.11 7.10 -21.00
C LEU A 22 -27.23 7.99 -20.47
N THR A 23 -27.01 8.70 -19.36
CA THR A 23 -27.63 10.00 -19.00
C THR A 23 -26.76 10.63 -17.90
N ALA A 24 -25.85 11.58 -18.17
CA ALA A 24 -26.02 13.01 -18.51
C ALA A 24 -26.34 13.94 -17.31
N CYS A 25 -25.28 14.66 -16.88
CA CYS A 25 -25.15 16.09 -16.52
C CYS A 25 -26.05 16.78 -15.46
N ASN A 26 -25.42 17.65 -14.64
CA ASN A 26 -25.78 19.06 -14.29
C ASN A 26 -25.39 19.36 -12.80
N SER A 27 -24.21 19.92 -12.47
CA SER A 27 -23.73 21.32 -12.50
C SER A 27 -24.22 22.26 -11.38
N SER A 28 -23.22 22.96 -10.79
CA SER A 28 -23.22 24.31 -10.20
C SER A 28 -23.62 24.46 -8.73
N GLU A 29 -22.74 25.10 -7.94
CA GLU A 29 -22.97 26.36 -7.17
C GLU A 29 -21.81 26.60 -6.19
N ASP A 30 -20.82 27.39 -6.62
CA ASP A 30 -19.99 28.22 -5.73
C ASP A 30 -20.86 29.34 -5.15
N GLU A 31 -20.58 29.75 -3.90
CA GLU A 31 -20.62 31.12 -3.35
C GLU A 31 -20.63 31.05 -1.82
N GLY A 32 -19.55 31.49 -1.19
CA GLY A 32 -19.40 31.48 0.27
C GLY A 32 -18.41 32.53 0.76
N GLY A 33 -18.75 33.81 0.58
CA GLY A 33 -17.99 34.92 1.16
C GLY A 33 -18.23 35.10 2.65
N THR A 34 -17.19 35.48 3.39
CA THR A 34 -17.30 36.55 4.40
C THR A 34 -15.92 37.12 4.71
N ILE A 35 -15.75 38.42 4.49
CA ILE A 35 -14.63 39.22 4.98
C ILE A 35 -15.22 40.17 6.02
N GLY A 36 -14.85 39.95 7.26
CA GLY A 36 -15.18 40.82 8.40
C GLY A 36 -14.44 40.26 9.61
N GLY A 37 -13.77 41.02 10.44
CA GLY A 37 -13.61 42.46 10.58
C GLY A 37 -12.87 42.67 11.90
N GLY A 38 -12.61 43.93 12.25
CA GLY A 38 -12.27 44.29 13.63
C GLY A 38 -10.84 44.74 13.83
N ALA A 39 -10.65 46.04 13.65
CA ALA A 39 -9.53 46.79 14.20
C ALA A 39 -9.51 46.68 15.75
N ILE A 40 -8.31 46.59 16.32
CA ILE A 40 -8.03 47.22 17.61
C ILE A 40 -6.74 48.03 17.51
N ASP A 41 -6.93 49.32 17.69
CA ASP A 41 -5.91 50.29 18.07
C ASP A 41 -5.44 49.95 19.49
N SER A 42 -4.12 49.94 19.72
CA SER A 42 -3.59 50.19 21.06
C SER A 42 -2.21 50.82 20.99
N THR A 43 -2.25 52.05 21.46
CA THR A 43 -1.22 53.07 21.56
C THR A 43 -0.14 52.75 22.62
N SER A 44 1.06 53.25 22.34
CA SER A 44 2.07 53.78 23.27
C SER A 44 3.20 52.91 23.82
N SER A 45 4.39 53.45 23.58
CA SER A 45 5.72 53.10 24.06
C SER A 45 5.90 53.39 25.55
N THR A 46 6.60 52.51 26.27
CA THR A 46 7.39 52.84 27.46
C THR A 46 8.55 51.85 27.56
N ALA A 47 9.76 52.39 27.52
CA ALA A 47 11.01 51.67 27.74
C ALA A 47 11.27 51.50 29.25
N ALA A 48 11.78 50.33 29.67
CA ALA A 48 12.96 50.16 30.54
C ALA A 48 13.05 48.76 31.15
N GLU A 49 14.30 48.32 31.31
CA GLU A 49 14.83 47.28 32.20
C GLU A 49 14.64 45.81 31.86
N SER A 50 15.68 45.30 31.18
CA SER A 50 16.06 43.90 31.09
C SER A 50 16.47 43.38 32.47
N VAL A 51 15.65 42.52 33.06
CA VAL A 51 16.07 41.62 34.16
C VAL A 51 16.10 40.22 33.57
N GLU A 52 17.31 39.73 33.27
CA GLU A 52 17.54 38.35 32.89
C GLU A 52 17.14 37.43 34.04
N THR A 53 15.92 36.91 33.98
CA THR A 53 15.49 35.79 34.83
C THR A 53 15.87 34.53 34.06
N THR A 54 16.89 33.81 34.52
CA THR A 54 17.28 32.51 33.96
C THR A 54 16.19 31.49 34.30
N THR A 55 15.13 31.44 33.50
CA THR A 55 14.17 30.34 33.54
C THR A 55 14.85 29.12 32.94
N THR A 56 15.30 28.23 33.83
CA THR A 56 15.73 26.88 33.43
C THR A 56 14.48 26.14 32.99
N THR A 57 14.19 26.18 31.69
CA THR A 57 13.25 25.26 31.05
C THR A 57 13.79 23.85 31.26
N ALA A 58 13.17 23.11 32.17
CA ALA A 58 13.39 21.68 32.26
C ALA A 58 12.98 21.08 30.92
N LEU A 59 13.95 20.50 30.21
CA LEU A 59 13.69 19.69 29.03
C LEU A 59 12.87 18.48 29.50
N GLU A 60 11.56 18.51 29.23
CA GLU A 60 10.71 17.33 29.32
C GLU A 60 11.28 16.32 28.33
N THR A 61 11.96 15.32 28.86
CA THR A 61 12.45 14.19 28.09
C THR A 61 11.25 13.33 27.78
N THR A 62 10.73 13.44 26.57
CA THR A 62 9.66 12.60 26.07
C THR A 62 10.26 11.21 25.82
N THR A 63 10.10 10.31 26.79
CA THR A 63 10.49 8.91 26.63
C THR A 63 9.42 8.22 25.78
N THR A 64 9.72 7.96 24.50
CA THR A 64 8.91 7.09 23.66
C THR A 64 8.93 5.68 24.25
N ALA A 65 7.75 5.11 24.51
CA ALA A 65 7.64 3.72 24.94
C ALA A 65 8.22 2.78 23.86
N ALA A 66 8.76 1.64 24.27
CA ALA A 66 9.14 0.59 23.33
C ALA A 66 7.88 0.07 22.59
N PRO A 67 7.99 -0.30 21.31
CA PRO A 67 6.85 -0.82 20.56
C PRO A 67 6.34 -2.14 21.16
N THR A 68 5.06 -2.43 20.96
CA THR A 68 4.49 -3.75 21.27
C THR A 68 4.85 -4.77 20.20
N ILE A 69 4.70 -6.07 20.48
CA ILE A 69 4.99 -7.11 19.49
C ILE A 69 4.04 -6.98 18.28
N GLU A 70 2.78 -6.63 18.50
CA GLU A 70 1.82 -6.38 17.42
C GLU A 70 2.26 -5.21 16.53
N GLU A 71 2.81 -4.15 17.11
CA GLU A 71 3.36 -3.02 16.36
C GLU A 71 4.59 -3.44 15.54
N GLU A 72 5.47 -4.29 16.10
CA GLU A 72 6.62 -4.85 15.38
C GLU A 72 6.21 -5.77 14.22
N VAL A 73 5.22 -6.65 14.43
CA VAL A 73 4.66 -7.53 13.40
C VAL A 73 4.05 -6.70 12.27
N LEU A 74 3.22 -5.72 12.61
CA LEU A 74 2.56 -4.86 11.64
C LEU A 74 3.59 -4.02 10.86
N ALA A 75 4.60 -3.48 11.55
CA ALA A 75 5.68 -2.75 10.90
C ALA A 75 6.46 -3.63 9.91
N ALA A 76 6.76 -4.88 10.26
CA ALA A 76 7.43 -5.82 9.37
C ALA A 76 6.56 -6.17 8.15
N TYR A 77 5.26 -6.39 8.34
CA TYR A 77 4.32 -6.65 7.25
C TYR A 77 4.23 -5.48 6.27
N LEU A 78 4.09 -4.26 6.77
CA LEU A 78 4.04 -3.07 5.90
C LEU A 78 5.39 -2.78 5.24
N SER A 79 6.50 -3.11 5.90
CA SER A 79 7.84 -2.99 5.32
C SER A 79 8.08 -3.99 4.19
N TYR A 80 7.46 -5.18 4.25
CA TYR A 80 7.44 -6.12 3.12
C TYR A 80 6.78 -5.48 1.89
N TRP A 81 5.57 -4.92 2.02
CA TRP A 81 4.89 -4.27 0.89
C TRP A 81 5.66 -3.07 0.36
N GLN A 82 6.22 -2.23 1.24
CA GLN A 82 7.09 -1.14 0.82
C GLN A 82 8.31 -1.64 0.02
N ALA A 83 8.90 -2.77 0.42
CA ALA A 83 10.01 -3.37 -0.32
C ALA A 83 9.56 -3.86 -1.71
N VAL A 84 8.35 -4.43 -1.82
CA VAL A 84 7.73 -4.82 -3.09
C VAL A 84 7.51 -3.60 -3.98
N ASP A 85 6.91 -2.53 -3.45
CA ASP A 85 6.66 -1.28 -4.18
C ASP A 85 7.97 -0.73 -4.77
N VAL A 86 9.02 -0.62 -3.96
CA VAL A 86 10.33 -0.15 -4.42
C VAL A 86 10.92 -1.08 -5.46
N ALA A 87 10.80 -2.40 -5.26
CA ALA A 87 11.35 -3.39 -6.18
C ALA A 87 10.70 -3.37 -7.56
N PHE A 88 9.42 -3.01 -7.65
CA PHE A 88 8.70 -2.90 -8.93
C PHE A 88 8.66 -1.48 -9.51
N SER A 89 9.12 -0.47 -8.78
CA SER A 89 9.02 0.94 -9.21
C SER A 89 9.93 1.29 -10.39
N PRO A 90 9.56 2.29 -11.22
CA PRO A 90 10.46 2.88 -12.22
C PRO A 90 11.79 3.36 -11.60
N PRO A 91 12.90 3.38 -12.37
CA PRO A 91 12.98 3.22 -13.83
C PRO A 91 13.05 1.76 -14.33
N GLN A 92 13.26 0.79 -13.45
CA GLN A 92 13.32 -0.63 -13.79
C GLN A 92 13.10 -1.47 -12.52
N ALA A 93 12.59 -2.69 -12.68
CA ALA A 93 12.45 -3.61 -11.56
C ALA A 93 13.81 -4.02 -10.95
N GLN A 94 13.84 -4.28 -9.64
CA GLN A 94 15.06 -4.47 -8.84
C GLN A 94 15.00 -5.78 -8.03
N PRO A 95 15.24 -6.95 -8.64
CA PRO A 95 15.14 -8.26 -7.96
C PRO A 95 16.19 -8.46 -6.86
N ASP A 96 17.31 -7.74 -6.94
CA ASP A 96 18.39 -7.82 -5.95
C ASP A 96 18.22 -6.87 -4.76
N LEU A 97 17.08 -6.17 -4.66
CA LEU A 97 16.80 -5.27 -3.54
C LEU A 97 16.89 -6.03 -2.20
N PRO A 98 17.84 -5.70 -1.30
CA PRO A 98 18.07 -6.47 -0.08
C PRO A 98 16.82 -6.54 0.83
N ALA A 99 15.99 -5.50 0.78
CA ALA A 99 14.76 -5.41 1.56
C ALA A 99 13.77 -6.55 1.26
N LEU A 100 13.75 -7.10 0.03
CA LEU A 100 12.91 -8.26 -0.28
C LEU A 100 13.29 -9.47 0.59
N ARG A 101 14.60 -9.75 0.74
CA ARG A 101 15.09 -10.86 1.58
C ARG A 101 15.08 -10.54 3.08
N GLN A 102 15.00 -9.26 3.41
CA GLN A 102 14.87 -8.80 4.79
C GLN A 102 13.48 -9.11 5.35
N TYR A 103 12.43 -8.93 4.54
CA TYR A 103 11.04 -9.03 5.01
C TYR A 103 10.25 -10.21 4.43
N ALA A 104 10.76 -10.92 3.42
CA ALA A 104 10.18 -12.15 2.92
C ALA A 104 11.01 -13.38 3.31
N THR A 105 10.32 -14.48 3.58
CA THR A 105 10.88 -15.83 3.77
C THR A 105 9.86 -16.85 3.28
N GLY A 106 10.12 -18.14 3.49
CA GLY A 106 9.17 -19.21 3.17
C GLY A 106 8.74 -19.19 1.69
N GLU A 107 7.44 -19.26 1.45
CA GLU A 107 6.85 -19.22 0.10
C GLU A 107 6.91 -17.81 -0.50
N VAL A 108 6.84 -16.78 0.35
CA VAL A 108 6.78 -15.37 -0.09
C VAL A 108 8.11 -14.90 -0.68
N ILE A 109 9.22 -15.62 -0.47
CA ILE A 109 10.51 -15.28 -1.10
C ILE A 109 10.48 -15.40 -2.63
N ASP A 110 9.51 -16.11 -3.20
CA ASP A 110 9.28 -16.21 -4.66
C ASP A 110 8.97 -14.83 -5.29
N ILE A 111 8.66 -13.80 -4.49
CA ILE A 111 8.58 -12.41 -4.94
C ILE A 111 9.85 -11.95 -5.66
N VAL A 112 11.03 -12.45 -5.28
CA VAL A 112 12.29 -12.13 -5.96
C VAL A 112 12.25 -12.61 -7.42
N ALA A 113 11.69 -13.78 -7.69
CA ALA A 113 11.53 -14.30 -9.04
C ALA A 113 10.47 -13.53 -9.83
N ALA A 114 9.40 -13.08 -9.17
CA ALA A 114 8.39 -12.22 -9.82
C ALA A 114 8.97 -10.86 -10.22
N VAL A 115 9.80 -10.25 -9.38
CA VAL A 115 10.51 -8.99 -9.72
C VAL A 115 11.52 -9.22 -10.84
N GLN A 116 12.21 -10.37 -10.85
CA GLN A 116 13.12 -10.72 -11.96
C GLN A 116 12.34 -10.86 -13.28
N LEU A 117 11.16 -11.48 -13.26
CA LEU A 117 10.32 -11.59 -14.44
C LEU A 117 9.91 -10.20 -14.97
N ALA A 118 9.55 -9.27 -14.08
CA ALA A 118 9.23 -7.90 -14.47
C ALA A 118 10.41 -7.17 -15.13
N LEU A 119 11.63 -7.40 -14.63
CA LEU A 119 12.83 -6.89 -15.26
C LEU A 119 13.05 -7.50 -16.65
N ASP A 120 12.84 -8.81 -16.79
CA ASP A 120 13.02 -9.52 -18.06
C ASP A 120 11.95 -9.14 -19.10
N GLU A 121 10.73 -8.82 -18.66
CA GLU A 121 9.59 -8.43 -19.49
C GLU A 121 9.42 -6.91 -19.66
N ASP A 122 10.36 -6.11 -19.14
CA ASP A 122 10.40 -4.64 -19.26
C ASP A 122 9.13 -3.94 -18.75
N TYR A 123 8.61 -4.35 -17.59
CA TYR A 123 7.50 -3.65 -16.94
C TYR A 123 7.79 -3.25 -15.49
N VAL A 124 7.11 -2.20 -15.05
CA VAL A 124 7.17 -1.63 -13.69
C VAL A 124 5.76 -1.25 -13.24
N TYR A 125 5.58 -1.02 -11.94
CA TYR A 125 4.34 -0.51 -11.36
C TYR A 125 4.55 0.90 -10.82
N ARG A 126 3.66 1.82 -11.17
CA ARG A 126 3.65 3.19 -10.68
C ARG A 126 2.35 3.48 -9.92
N ILE A 127 2.47 3.99 -8.71
CA ILE A 127 1.31 4.51 -7.98
C ILE A 127 0.90 5.86 -8.61
N PRO A 128 -0.36 6.04 -9.04
CA PRO A 128 -0.82 7.31 -9.61
C PRO A 128 -0.89 8.43 -8.57
N ASP A 129 -0.67 9.67 -9.01
CA ASP A 129 -0.88 10.84 -8.16
C ASP A 129 -2.35 10.92 -7.73
N GLY A 130 -2.58 11.04 -6.41
CA GLY A 130 -3.94 11.00 -5.86
C GLY A 130 -4.61 9.62 -5.92
N GLY A 131 -3.82 8.56 -6.16
CA GLY A 131 -4.28 7.18 -6.11
C GLY A 131 -4.81 6.76 -4.74
N GLN A 132 -5.51 5.64 -4.74
CA GLN A 132 -6.15 5.02 -3.58
C GLN A 132 -5.33 3.83 -3.03
N TYR A 133 -4.15 3.56 -3.60
CA TYR A 133 -3.22 2.53 -3.13
C TYR A 133 -3.06 2.59 -1.62
N VAL A 134 -3.43 1.51 -0.93
CA VAL A 134 -3.38 1.44 0.53
C VAL A 134 -3.37 0.00 1.00
N HIS A 135 -2.67 -0.24 2.11
CA HIS A 135 -2.80 -1.45 2.93
C HIS A 135 -3.47 -1.10 4.25
N ARG A 136 -4.63 -1.70 4.53
CA ARG A 136 -5.33 -1.58 5.83
C ARG A 136 -5.14 -2.90 6.58
N ALA A 137 -3.96 -3.04 7.17
CA ALA A 137 -3.53 -4.25 7.84
C ALA A 137 -3.83 -4.22 9.35
N GLU A 138 -4.20 -5.38 9.88
CA GLU A 138 -4.39 -5.63 11.31
C GLU A 138 -3.79 -6.97 11.73
N VAL A 139 -3.21 -7.02 12.93
CA VAL A 139 -2.73 -8.27 13.52
C VAL A 139 -3.91 -9.03 14.12
N LEU A 140 -4.11 -10.28 13.68
CA LEU A 140 -5.17 -11.15 14.19
C LEU A 140 -4.71 -11.97 15.40
N SER A 141 -3.47 -12.46 15.37
CA SER A 141 -2.87 -13.21 16.47
C SER A 141 -1.35 -13.09 16.46
N VAL A 142 -0.77 -13.25 17.66
CA VAL A 142 0.66 -13.45 17.87
C VAL A 142 0.82 -14.64 18.81
N ASP A 143 1.55 -15.65 18.34
CA ASP A 143 1.73 -16.94 19.01
C ASP A 143 3.22 -17.28 19.04
N GLY A 144 3.92 -16.74 20.05
CA GLY A 144 5.37 -16.88 20.19
C GLY A 144 6.11 -16.25 19.01
N ASP A 145 6.77 -17.10 18.21
CA ASP A 145 7.58 -16.70 17.05
C ASP A 145 6.77 -16.71 15.74
N THR A 146 5.44 -16.74 15.82
CA THR A 146 4.53 -16.69 14.66
C THR A 146 3.44 -15.64 14.87
N ALA A 147 2.95 -15.04 13.78
CA ALA A 147 1.83 -14.09 13.81
C ALA A 147 0.97 -14.19 12.55
N THR A 148 -0.31 -13.84 12.68
CA THR A 148 -1.24 -13.75 11.55
C THR A 148 -1.69 -12.31 11.35
N VAL A 149 -1.64 -11.82 10.12
CA VAL A 149 -2.10 -10.47 9.72
C VAL A 149 -3.21 -10.61 8.68
N ARG A 150 -4.28 -9.82 8.85
CA ARG A 150 -5.29 -9.59 7.81
C ARG A 150 -5.05 -8.24 7.19
N ASP A 151 -5.16 -8.15 5.88
CA ASP A 151 -4.96 -6.89 5.17
C ASP A 151 -5.99 -6.71 4.07
N CYS A 152 -6.68 -5.56 4.12
CA CYS A 152 -7.50 -5.10 3.02
C CYS A 152 -6.72 -4.06 2.21
N SER A 153 -6.30 -4.43 1.01
CA SER A 153 -5.51 -3.57 0.15
C SER A 153 -6.30 -3.09 -1.06
N ILE A 154 -6.21 -1.79 -1.38
CA ILE A 154 -6.63 -1.26 -2.68
C ILE A 154 -5.37 -1.17 -3.52
N ASP A 155 -5.42 -1.72 -4.73
CA ASP A 155 -4.36 -1.65 -5.73
C ASP A 155 -4.91 -0.91 -6.95
N ASP A 156 -4.46 0.33 -7.15
CA ASP A 156 -4.67 1.13 -8.34
C ASP A 156 -3.34 1.49 -9.02
N THR A 157 -2.32 0.66 -8.81
CA THR A 157 -1.05 0.83 -9.49
C THR A 157 -1.22 0.67 -11.00
N ILE A 158 -0.47 1.45 -11.75
CA ILE A 158 -0.43 1.40 -13.21
C ILE A 158 0.76 0.55 -13.60
N GLN A 159 0.50 -0.56 -14.27
CA GLN A 159 1.53 -1.35 -14.92
C GLN A 159 1.91 -0.64 -16.22
N GLU A 160 3.19 -0.33 -16.38
CA GLU A 160 3.71 0.37 -17.57
C GLU A 160 4.98 -0.30 -18.09
N VAL A 161 5.21 -0.19 -19.39
CA VAL A 161 6.48 -0.59 -20.02
C VAL A 161 7.57 0.33 -19.47
N ALA A 162 8.59 -0.23 -18.83
CA ALA A 162 9.59 0.57 -18.12
C ALA A 162 10.40 1.48 -19.05
N SER A 163 10.69 1.02 -20.28
CA SER A 163 11.46 1.78 -21.26
C SER A 163 10.69 2.91 -21.96
N SER A 164 9.36 2.81 -22.10
CA SER A 164 8.54 3.75 -22.89
C SER A 164 7.49 4.51 -22.09
N GLY A 165 7.09 4.01 -20.92
CA GLY A 165 5.94 4.49 -20.14
C GLY A 165 4.59 4.16 -20.76
N GLU A 166 4.52 3.25 -21.74
CA GLU A 166 3.26 2.78 -22.31
C GLU A 166 2.50 1.97 -21.26
N VAL A 167 1.23 2.33 -21.01
CA VAL A 167 0.37 1.64 -20.04
C VAL A 167 0.00 0.26 -20.56
N ILE A 168 0.25 -0.76 -19.73
CA ILE A 168 -0.10 -2.16 -19.97
C ILE A 168 -1.44 -2.48 -19.29
N ASP A 169 -1.59 -2.07 -18.03
CA ASP A 169 -2.79 -2.28 -17.20
C ASP A 169 -2.93 -1.13 -16.20
N ASP A 170 -4.16 -0.66 -15.99
CA ASP A 170 -4.53 0.39 -15.04
C ASP A 170 -5.82 0.03 -14.25
N ALA A 171 -6.19 -1.25 -14.24
CA ALA A 171 -7.37 -1.73 -13.54
C ALA A 171 -7.22 -1.59 -12.02
N VAL A 172 -8.23 -1.00 -11.39
CA VAL A 172 -8.31 -0.90 -9.93
C VAL A 172 -8.89 -2.18 -9.34
N SER A 173 -8.28 -2.69 -8.28
CA SER A 173 -8.81 -3.85 -7.55
C SER A 173 -8.69 -3.67 -6.03
N THR A 174 -9.61 -4.28 -5.29
CA THR A 174 -9.47 -4.46 -3.84
C THR A 174 -9.17 -5.93 -3.56
N ARG A 175 -8.24 -6.21 -2.66
CA ARG A 175 -7.81 -7.57 -2.29
C ARG A 175 -7.89 -7.74 -0.78
N LEU A 176 -8.33 -8.93 -0.35
CA LEU A 176 -8.22 -9.37 1.03
C LEU A 176 -7.09 -10.39 1.15
N HIS A 177 -6.07 -10.06 1.91
CA HIS A 177 -4.94 -10.94 2.21
C HIS A 177 -5.01 -11.50 3.63
N ILE A 178 -4.58 -12.74 3.78
CA ILE A 178 -4.22 -13.35 5.07
C ILE A 178 -2.75 -13.76 4.98
N ALA A 179 -1.94 -13.12 5.81
CA ALA A 179 -0.50 -13.32 5.86
C ALA A 179 -0.09 -14.01 7.16
N MET A 180 0.89 -14.91 7.05
CA MET A 180 1.58 -15.46 8.22
C MET A 180 3.00 -14.91 8.28
N LEU A 181 3.38 -14.40 9.44
CA LEU A 181 4.74 -13.96 9.73
C LEU A 181 5.43 -14.94 10.69
N VAL A 182 6.73 -15.07 10.53
CA VAL A 182 7.61 -15.85 11.42
C VAL A 182 8.75 -14.95 11.91
N LEU A 183 9.16 -15.15 13.16
CA LEU A 183 10.31 -14.47 13.74
C LEU A 183 11.58 -15.28 13.46
N GLU A 184 12.43 -14.80 12.56
CA GLU A 184 13.72 -15.42 12.21
C GLU A 184 14.86 -14.49 12.59
N ASP A 185 15.83 -14.98 13.36
CA ASP A 185 17.00 -14.21 13.79
C ASP A 185 16.65 -12.85 14.44
N GLY A 186 15.51 -12.80 15.14
CA GLY A 186 15.00 -11.59 15.79
C GLY A 186 14.29 -10.60 14.85
N GLN A 187 13.96 -11.02 13.63
CA GLN A 187 13.23 -10.20 12.65
C GLN A 187 11.98 -10.93 12.15
N TRP A 188 10.84 -10.25 12.24
CA TRP A 188 9.58 -10.71 11.65
C TRP A 188 9.68 -10.66 10.13
N LYS A 189 9.28 -11.75 9.48
CA LYS A 189 9.25 -11.89 8.02
C LYS A 189 7.95 -12.53 7.57
N VAL A 190 7.41 -12.07 6.44
CA VAL A 190 6.25 -12.69 5.81
C VAL A 190 6.67 -14.01 5.18
N SER A 191 6.03 -15.10 5.60
CA SER A 191 6.35 -16.47 5.19
C SER A 191 5.33 -17.06 4.21
N VAL A 192 4.07 -16.66 4.36
CA VAL A 192 2.93 -17.04 3.52
C VAL A 192 2.05 -15.80 3.35
N LEU A 193 1.53 -15.61 2.14
CA LEU A 193 0.63 -14.52 1.80
C LEU A 193 -0.47 -15.07 0.89
N ASN A 194 -1.65 -15.32 1.45
CA ASN A 194 -2.78 -15.81 0.70
C ASN A 194 -3.70 -14.66 0.32
N GLN A 195 -4.05 -14.58 -0.96
CA GLN A 195 -5.13 -13.73 -1.44
C GLN A 195 -6.45 -14.52 -1.37
N GLU A 196 -7.29 -14.20 -0.39
CA GLU A 196 -8.54 -14.92 -0.14
C GLU A 196 -9.64 -14.50 -1.10
N THR A 197 -9.68 -13.21 -1.46
CA THR A 197 -10.72 -12.64 -2.33
C THR A 197 -10.20 -11.40 -3.05
N THR A 198 -10.71 -11.18 -4.26
CA THR A 198 -10.50 -9.97 -5.05
C THR A 198 -11.83 -9.41 -5.49
N TRP A 199 -11.95 -8.10 -5.45
CA TRP A 199 -13.07 -7.33 -5.99
C TRP A 199 -12.56 -6.35 -7.05
N GLU A 200 -13.37 -6.13 -8.08
CA GLU A 200 -13.13 -5.07 -9.07
C GLU A 200 -13.40 -3.70 -8.43
N GLY A 201 -12.51 -2.74 -8.69
CA GLY A 201 -12.59 -1.40 -8.15
C GLY A 201 -12.39 -1.32 -6.63
N VAL A 202 -12.84 -0.21 -6.07
CA VAL A 202 -12.83 0.07 -4.63
C VAL A 202 -14.09 -0.52 -4.02
N ALA A 203 -13.97 -1.70 -3.42
CA ALA A 203 -15.12 -2.52 -3.05
C ALA A 203 -14.77 -3.50 -1.92
N GLY A 204 -15.74 -4.35 -1.53
CA GLY A 204 -15.51 -5.44 -0.59
C GLY A 204 -15.05 -4.94 0.78
N CYS A 205 -13.88 -5.40 1.24
CA CYS A 205 -13.33 -5.00 2.53
C CYS A 205 -12.98 -3.51 2.64
N ALA A 206 -13.00 -2.76 1.53
CA ALA A 206 -12.80 -1.31 1.48
C ALA A 206 -14.11 -0.50 1.35
N ALA A 207 -15.28 -1.15 1.30
CA ALA A 207 -16.55 -0.47 1.05
C ALA A 207 -17.10 0.33 2.25
N ASP A 208 -16.64 0.03 3.47
CA ASP A 208 -17.18 0.59 4.73
C ASP A 208 -16.20 1.54 5.46
N SER A 209 -15.15 2.03 4.78
CA SER A 209 -14.14 2.92 5.38
C SER A 209 -14.40 4.40 5.17
#